data_AF-A0A7J8IKZ1-F1
#
_entry.id   AF-A0A7J8IKZ1-F1
#
_cell.length_a   1.000
_cell.length_b   1.000
_cell.length_c   1.000
_cell.angle_alpha   90.00
_cell.angle_beta   90.00
_cell.angle_gamma   90.00
#
_symmetry.space_group_name_H-M   'P 1'
#
loop_
_entity.id
_entity.type
_entity.pdbx_description
1 polymer ?
#
loop_
_entity_poly.entity_id
_entity_poly.type
_entity_poly.pdbx_seq_one_letter_code
_entity_poly.pdbx_strand_id
1 'polypeptide(L)'
;MKLQYQGEKPFRPVARSQYPQPKLLEQRPTELLTLTPWLAPIVSEGTFDPELLQDMYQPLNLTIGVTAFAVGRYTGFVRHFLESAERFFMHGYRVCYYVFTDDPAAIPRVPLGAGRQLSVIPVQKHARWEEVSTRRMETISQHIARRAHREVDYLFCLDVDMVFRNPWGPETLGDLVAAIHPGYYAVPRRLFPYERRPVSAAFVADGEGDFYYGGAVFGGRVARVYEFARGCHMGILADKANGVMAAWQEESHLNRRFISHKPSKVLSPEYLWDDRKPQPPSLKLIRFSTLDKDTAWLRS
;
A
#
# COMPACT_ATOMS: atom_id res chain seq x y z
N MET A 1 9.16 24.70 -14.85
CA MET A 1 8.16 23.83 -15.49
C MET A 1 6.89 24.66 -15.65
N LYS A 2 6.54 25.11 -16.87
CA LYS A 2 5.30 25.87 -17.11
C LYS A 2 4.15 24.88 -17.23
N LEU A 3 3.20 24.93 -16.30
CA LEU A 3 1.99 24.12 -16.33
C LEU A 3 1.10 24.61 -17.48
N GLN A 4 0.94 23.80 -18.52
CA GLN A 4 -0.11 24.00 -19.51
C GLN A 4 -1.43 23.56 -18.88
N TYR A 5 -2.37 24.50 -18.74
CA TYR A 5 -3.72 24.25 -18.28
C TYR A 5 -4.44 23.40 -19.35
N GLN A 6 -4.63 22.11 -19.08
CA GLN A 6 -5.53 21.28 -19.88
C GLN A 6 -6.96 21.65 -19.51
N GLY A 7 -7.75 22.07 -20.50
CA GLY A 7 -9.13 22.52 -20.32
C GLY A 7 -10.01 21.49 -19.61
N GLU A 8 -11.01 22.00 -18.87
CA GLU A 8 -11.97 21.20 -18.12
C GLU A 8 -12.69 20.20 -19.04
N LYS A 9 -12.62 18.92 -18.71
CA LYS A 9 -13.45 17.90 -19.36
C LYS A 9 -14.92 18.18 -19.02
N PRO A 10 -15.86 18.08 -19.97
CA PRO A 10 -17.27 18.33 -19.71
C PRO A 10 -17.80 17.39 -18.63
N PHE A 11 -18.42 17.96 -17.59
CA PHE A 11 -19.14 17.23 -16.54
C PHE A 11 -20.29 16.44 -17.19
N ARG A 12 -20.17 15.11 -17.24
CA ARG A 12 -21.30 14.25 -17.57
C ARG A 12 -22.07 13.97 -16.28
N PRO A 13 -23.39 14.23 -16.21
CA PRO A 13 -24.18 13.82 -15.05
C PRO A 13 -24.05 12.31 -14.89
N VAL A 14 -23.54 11.87 -13.74
CA VAL A 14 -23.53 10.46 -13.36
C VAL A 14 -24.99 10.02 -13.20
N ALA A 15 -25.32 8.82 -13.68
CA ALA A 15 -26.65 8.25 -13.46
C ALA A 15 -26.97 8.27 -11.96
N ARG A 16 -28.21 8.59 -11.60
CA ARG A 16 -28.60 8.77 -10.20
C ARG A 16 -28.60 7.40 -9.49
N SER A 17 -27.51 7.07 -8.81
CA SER A 17 -27.39 5.84 -8.01
C SER A 17 -28.42 5.87 -6.88
N GLN A 18 -29.17 4.79 -6.72
CA GLN A 18 -30.05 4.62 -5.56
C GLN A 18 -29.24 3.96 -4.44
N TYR A 19 -28.92 4.73 -3.40
CA TYR A 19 -28.21 4.23 -2.20
C TYR A 19 -28.99 4.62 -0.94
N PRO A 20 -28.85 3.85 0.17
CA PRO A 20 -29.52 4.18 1.43
C PRO A 20 -29.15 5.58 1.92
N GLN A 21 -30.14 6.33 2.43
CA GLN A 21 -29.90 7.67 2.98
C GLN A 21 -28.86 7.62 4.11
N PRO A 22 -27.77 8.41 4.03
CA PRO A 22 -26.82 8.54 5.13
C PRO A 22 -27.52 9.09 6.38
N LYS A 23 -27.35 8.42 7.52
CA LYS A 23 -27.91 8.85 8.80
C LYS A 23 -26.87 9.65 9.58
N LEU A 24 -27.14 10.93 9.83
CA LEU A 24 -26.26 11.78 10.65
C LEU A 24 -26.26 11.33 12.13
N LEU A 25 -27.43 10.89 12.60
CA LEU A 25 -27.62 10.37 13.95
C LEU A 25 -27.93 8.88 13.86
N GLU A 26 -26.92 8.05 14.13
CA GLU A 26 -27.10 6.62 14.26
C GLU A 26 -26.36 6.13 15.50
N GLN A 27 -27.09 5.56 16.45
CA GLN A 27 -26.50 4.95 17.63
C GLN A 27 -25.99 3.55 17.27
N ARG A 28 -24.80 3.48 16.69
CA ARG A 28 -24.05 2.23 16.56
C ARG A 28 -22.77 2.34 17.41
N PRO A 29 -22.50 1.38 18.30
CA PRO A 29 -21.15 1.23 18.84
C PRO A 29 -20.21 0.99 17.66
N THR A 30 -19.31 1.91 17.39
CA THR A 30 -18.25 1.70 16.39
C THR A 30 -17.13 0.95 17.09
N GLU A 31 -16.90 -0.31 16.71
CA GLU A 31 -15.84 -1.15 17.31
C GLU A 31 -14.43 -0.67 16.93
N LEU A 32 -14.31 0.09 15.85
CA LEU A 32 -13.07 0.70 15.35
C LEU A 32 -13.25 2.21 15.16
N LEU A 33 -12.16 2.94 15.37
CA LEU A 33 -12.06 4.34 14.98
C LEU A 33 -12.18 4.44 13.45
N THR A 34 -13.08 5.30 12.96
CA THR A 34 -13.35 5.48 11.51
C THR A 34 -12.78 6.78 10.95
N LEU A 35 -12.32 7.70 11.80
CA LEU A 35 -11.75 8.98 11.39
C LEU A 35 -10.55 9.31 12.29
N THR A 36 -9.44 9.67 11.67
CA THR A 36 -8.23 10.09 12.38
C THR A 36 -8.37 11.52 12.95
N PRO A 37 -7.54 11.92 13.94
CA PRO A 37 -7.54 13.29 14.45
C PRO A 37 -7.21 14.38 13.41
N TRP A 38 -6.64 14.02 12.26
CA TRP A 38 -6.39 14.94 11.14
C TRP A 38 -7.41 14.80 9.99
N LEU A 39 -8.58 14.20 10.27
CA LEU A 39 -9.72 14.09 9.36
C LEU A 39 -9.51 13.16 8.15
N ALA A 40 -8.49 12.30 8.15
CA ALA A 40 -8.41 11.20 7.19
C ALA A 40 -9.32 10.04 7.62
N PRO A 41 -10.12 9.46 6.70
CA PRO A 41 -10.92 8.27 7.00
C PRO A 41 -10.04 7.04 7.25
N ILE A 42 -10.49 6.19 8.17
CA ILE A 42 -9.99 4.84 8.38
C ILE A 42 -10.95 3.88 7.69
N VAL A 43 -10.53 3.32 6.56
CA VAL A 43 -11.34 2.46 5.71
C VAL A 43 -11.45 1.07 6.33
N SER A 44 -12.68 0.69 6.64
CA SER A 44 -13.05 -0.65 7.11
C SER A 44 -14.42 -1.06 6.54
N GLU A 45 -14.73 -2.35 6.54
CA GLU A 45 -16.00 -2.89 6.06
C GLU A 45 -17.21 -2.25 6.78
N GLY A 46 -18.15 -1.76 5.97
CA GLY A 46 -19.30 -0.98 6.41
C GLY A 46 -19.06 0.52 6.65
N THR A 47 -17.88 1.06 6.35
CA THR A 47 -17.61 2.53 6.40
C THR A 47 -17.80 3.23 5.06
N PHE A 48 -18.10 2.48 3.99
CA PHE A 48 -18.28 2.98 2.64
C PHE A 48 -19.35 2.17 1.90
N ASP A 49 -19.89 2.76 0.83
CA ASP A 49 -20.79 2.09 -0.10
C ASP A 49 -20.02 1.77 -1.40
N PRO A 50 -19.78 0.48 -1.73
CA PRO A 50 -18.97 0.11 -2.87
C PRO A 50 -19.60 0.49 -4.22
N GLU A 51 -20.93 0.42 -4.34
CA GLU A 51 -21.65 0.74 -5.59
C GLU A 51 -21.59 2.25 -5.86
N LEU A 52 -21.84 3.07 -4.83
CA LEU A 52 -21.72 4.52 -4.93
C LEU A 52 -20.29 4.94 -5.32
N LEU A 53 -19.28 4.36 -4.69
CA LEU A 53 -17.89 4.64 -5.04
C LEU A 53 -17.58 4.18 -6.47
N GLN A 54 -18.07 3.01 -6.89
CA GLN A 54 -17.90 2.56 -8.26
C GLN A 54 -18.50 3.58 -9.25
N ASP A 55 -19.73 4.03 -9.03
CA ASP A 55 -20.38 5.01 -9.91
C ASP A 55 -19.66 6.37 -9.95
N MET A 56 -19.04 6.77 -8.84
CA MET A 56 -18.23 8.00 -8.78
C MET A 56 -16.89 7.88 -9.51
N TYR A 57 -16.21 6.74 -9.39
CA TYR A 57 -14.84 6.57 -9.86
C TYR A 57 -14.75 5.95 -11.28
N GLN A 58 -15.72 5.14 -11.70
CA GLN A 58 -15.72 4.51 -13.03
C GLN A 58 -15.65 5.53 -14.18
N PRO A 59 -16.40 6.66 -14.16
CA PRO A 59 -16.35 7.65 -15.23
C PRO A 59 -15.00 8.39 -15.34
N LEU A 60 -14.18 8.37 -14.28
CA LEU A 60 -12.87 9.00 -14.27
C LEU A 60 -11.84 8.23 -15.12
N ASN A 61 -12.14 6.96 -15.47
CA ASN A 61 -11.28 6.09 -16.29
C ASN A 61 -9.84 6.01 -15.76
N LEU A 62 -9.72 5.87 -14.44
CA LEU A 62 -8.43 5.82 -13.74
C LEU A 62 -7.65 4.55 -14.11
N THR A 63 -6.33 4.69 -14.17
CA THR A 63 -5.41 3.57 -14.26
C THR A 63 -4.62 3.44 -12.96
N ILE A 64 -4.70 2.27 -12.33
CA ILE A 64 -4.08 1.99 -11.04
C ILE A 64 -2.84 1.12 -11.26
N GLY A 65 -1.69 1.58 -10.77
CA GLY A 65 -0.45 0.82 -10.73
C GLY A 65 -0.34 -0.02 -9.47
N VAL A 66 0.31 -1.18 -9.59
CA VAL A 66 0.73 -2.00 -8.45
C VAL A 66 2.19 -2.35 -8.59
N THR A 67 3.03 -2.01 -7.62
CA THR A 67 4.41 -2.49 -7.55
C THR A 67 4.53 -3.66 -6.59
N ALA A 68 5.17 -4.74 -7.01
CA ALA A 68 5.51 -5.87 -6.16
C ALA A 68 6.96 -6.31 -6.43
N PHE A 69 7.69 -6.67 -5.37
CA PHE A 69 9.08 -7.12 -5.47
C PHE A 69 9.17 -8.63 -5.28
N ALA A 70 9.65 -9.33 -6.30
CA ALA A 70 9.81 -10.78 -6.35
C ALA A 70 11.27 -11.13 -6.63
N VAL A 71 12.12 -11.01 -5.60
CA VAL A 71 13.56 -11.28 -5.70
C VAL A 71 13.90 -12.64 -5.09
N GLY A 72 14.72 -13.43 -5.78
CA GLY A 72 15.10 -14.78 -5.34
C GLY A 72 13.88 -15.70 -5.23
N ARG A 73 13.70 -16.32 -4.06
CA ARG A 73 12.61 -17.31 -3.82
C ARG A 73 11.22 -16.68 -3.80
N TYR A 74 11.13 -15.35 -3.69
CA TYR A 74 9.86 -14.63 -3.69
C TYR A 74 9.15 -14.67 -5.05
N THR A 75 9.83 -15.06 -6.14
CA THR A 75 9.20 -15.35 -7.44
C THR A 75 8.12 -16.43 -7.34
N GLY A 76 8.23 -17.37 -6.39
CA GLY A 76 7.23 -18.40 -6.13
C GLY A 76 5.86 -17.86 -5.70
N PHE A 77 5.79 -16.66 -5.15
CA PHE A 77 4.52 -16.07 -4.69
C PHE A 77 3.76 -15.30 -5.78
N VAL A 78 4.46 -14.92 -6.87
CA VAL A 78 3.91 -14.02 -7.90
C VAL A 78 2.64 -14.58 -8.52
N ARG A 79 2.55 -15.90 -8.71
CA ARG A 79 1.34 -16.54 -9.27
C ARG A 79 0.12 -16.29 -8.37
N HIS A 80 0.22 -16.63 -7.08
CA HIS A 80 -0.87 -16.46 -6.14
C HIS A 80 -1.26 -14.99 -5.97
N PHE A 81 -0.27 -14.10 -5.91
CA PHE A 81 -0.48 -12.66 -5.85
C PHE A 81 -1.28 -12.15 -7.07
N LEU A 82 -0.84 -12.46 -8.29
CA LEU A 82 -1.50 -12.00 -9.51
C LEU A 82 -2.87 -12.64 -9.74
N GLU A 83 -3.00 -13.96 -9.55
CA GLU A 83 -4.28 -14.66 -9.74
C GLU A 83 -5.35 -14.16 -8.76
N SER A 84 -4.97 -13.84 -7.53
CA SER A 84 -5.89 -13.25 -6.55
C SER A 84 -6.17 -11.77 -6.84
N ALA A 85 -5.18 -11.00 -7.28
CA ALA A 85 -5.37 -9.60 -7.70
C ALA A 85 -6.36 -9.49 -8.88
N GLU A 86 -6.30 -10.40 -9.86
CA GLU A 86 -7.26 -10.41 -10.97
C GLU A 86 -8.71 -10.67 -10.53
N ARG A 87 -8.90 -11.38 -9.41
CA ARG A 87 -10.23 -11.65 -8.84
C ARG A 87 -10.77 -10.47 -8.04
N PHE A 88 -9.91 -9.78 -7.29
CA PHE A 88 -10.35 -8.88 -6.22
C PHE A 88 -9.85 -7.45 -6.31
N PHE A 89 -8.69 -7.21 -6.92
CA PHE A 89 -8.04 -5.90 -6.92
C PHE A 89 -8.55 -5.04 -8.08
N MET A 90 -9.19 -3.92 -7.73
CA MET A 90 -9.65 -2.88 -8.65
C MET A 90 -10.39 -3.49 -9.85
N HIS A 91 -11.33 -4.40 -9.57
CA HIS A 91 -12.11 -5.06 -10.60
C HIS A 91 -12.92 -4.01 -11.39
N GLY A 92 -12.92 -4.12 -12.72
CA GLY A 92 -13.54 -3.12 -13.60
C GLY A 92 -12.71 -1.87 -13.88
N TYR A 93 -11.52 -1.74 -13.28
CA TYR A 93 -10.57 -0.65 -13.55
C TYR A 93 -9.39 -1.11 -14.40
N ARG A 94 -8.71 -0.13 -15.01
CA ARG A 94 -7.44 -0.35 -15.72
C ARG A 94 -6.34 -0.54 -14.69
N VAL A 95 -5.53 -1.59 -14.85
CA VAL A 95 -4.46 -1.91 -13.89
C VAL A 95 -3.13 -2.20 -14.58
N CYS A 96 -2.05 -1.62 -14.06
CA CYS A 96 -0.69 -1.91 -14.49
C CYS A 96 0.09 -2.56 -13.35
N TYR A 97 0.41 -3.84 -13.48
CA TYR A 97 1.30 -4.54 -12.56
C TYR A 97 2.76 -4.29 -12.95
N TYR A 98 3.57 -3.93 -11.97
CA TYR A 98 5.00 -3.72 -12.07
C TYR A 98 5.70 -4.71 -11.13
N VAL A 99 6.11 -5.85 -11.68
CA VAL A 99 6.80 -6.89 -10.90
C VAL A 99 8.30 -6.71 -11.08
N PHE A 100 8.96 -6.28 -10.00
CA PHE A 100 10.41 -6.11 -9.94
C PHE A 100 11.07 -7.42 -9.55
N THR A 101 12.00 -7.92 -10.34
CA THR A 101 12.62 -9.24 -10.11
C THR A 101 14.06 -9.32 -10.62
N ASP A 102 14.88 -10.16 -9.98
CA ASP A 102 16.20 -10.55 -10.45
C ASP A 102 16.16 -11.69 -11.49
N ASP A 103 15.03 -12.38 -11.63
CA ASP A 103 14.83 -13.45 -12.59
C ASP A 103 13.52 -13.26 -13.39
N PRO A 104 13.57 -12.51 -14.50
CA PRO A 104 12.40 -12.30 -15.35
C PRO A 104 11.80 -13.59 -15.92
N ALA A 105 12.59 -14.66 -16.08
CA ALA A 105 12.13 -15.94 -16.63
C ALA A 105 11.31 -16.73 -15.60
N ALA A 106 11.53 -16.50 -14.30
CA ALA A 106 10.75 -17.11 -13.22
C ALA A 106 9.35 -16.48 -13.03
N ILE A 107 9.05 -15.36 -13.69
CA ILE A 107 7.75 -14.71 -13.56
C ILE A 107 6.69 -15.48 -14.35
N PRO A 108 5.62 -15.98 -13.68
CA PRO A 108 4.60 -16.78 -14.34
C PRO A 108 3.77 -15.95 -15.30
N ARG A 109 3.35 -16.57 -16.41
CA ARG A 109 2.30 -16.02 -17.27
C ARG A 109 0.95 -16.27 -16.61
N VAL A 110 0.26 -15.19 -16.23
CA VAL A 110 -1.08 -15.23 -15.64
C VAL A 110 -2.03 -14.53 -16.63
N PRO A 111 -3.20 -15.11 -16.96
CA PRO A 111 -4.21 -14.44 -17.76
C PRO A 111 -4.68 -13.16 -17.07
N LEU A 112 -4.67 -12.03 -17.80
CA LEU A 112 -5.12 -10.74 -17.30
C LEU A 112 -6.42 -10.33 -17.97
N GLY A 113 -7.31 -9.70 -17.20
CA GLY A 113 -8.54 -9.11 -17.69
C GLY A 113 -8.31 -7.94 -18.64
N ALA A 114 -9.37 -7.54 -19.35
CA ALA A 114 -9.32 -6.43 -20.29
C ALA A 114 -8.85 -5.12 -19.62
N GLY A 115 -7.97 -4.38 -20.28
CA GLY A 115 -7.41 -3.12 -19.74
C GLY A 115 -6.38 -3.30 -18.63
N ARG A 116 -5.89 -4.53 -18.42
CA ARG A 116 -4.90 -4.87 -17.39
C ARG A 116 -3.63 -5.41 -18.05
N GLN A 117 -2.48 -5.02 -17.53
CA GLN A 117 -1.18 -5.39 -18.10
C GLN A 117 -0.13 -5.66 -17.04
N LEU A 118 0.81 -6.55 -17.34
CA LEU A 118 1.94 -6.88 -16.50
C LEU A 118 3.24 -6.43 -17.18
N SER A 119 4.03 -5.64 -16.47
CA SER A 119 5.40 -5.26 -16.80
C SER A 119 6.36 -5.93 -15.83
N VAL A 120 7.22 -6.80 -16.35
CA VAL A 120 8.33 -7.39 -15.60
C VAL A 120 9.53 -6.47 -15.70
N ILE A 121 10.06 -6.04 -14.56
CA ILE A 121 11.14 -5.04 -14.46
C ILE A 121 12.35 -5.71 -13.84
N PRO A 122 13.43 -5.94 -14.62
CA PRO A 122 14.66 -6.49 -14.09
C PRO A 122 15.27 -5.58 -13.02
N VAL A 123 15.68 -6.15 -11.90
CA VAL A 123 16.46 -5.50 -10.85
C VAL A 123 17.66 -6.36 -10.49
N GLN A 124 18.69 -5.75 -9.91
CA GLN A 124 19.89 -6.47 -9.53
C GLN A 124 19.65 -7.30 -8.27
N LYS A 125 20.08 -8.58 -8.27
CA LYS A 125 20.15 -9.39 -7.06
C LYS A 125 21.29 -8.89 -6.18
N HIS A 126 20.99 -8.60 -4.92
CA HIS A 126 21.99 -8.27 -3.91
C HIS A 126 22.19 -9.44 -2.95
N ALA A 127 23.41 -9.64 -2.46
CA ALA A 127 23.78 -10.82 -1.66
C ALA A 127 23.16 -10.82 -0.25
N ARG A 128 22.69 -9.67 0.24
CA ARG A 128 22.08 -9.50 1.56
C ARG A 128 20.61 -9.07 1.40
N TRP A 129 19.69 -9.77 2.04
CA TRP A 129 18.25 -9.47 1.97
C TRP A 129 17.94 -8.07 2.55
N GLU A 130 18.77 -7.59 3.49
CA GLU A 130 18.69 -6.24 4.06
C GLU A 130 18.93 -5.15 2.98
N GLU A 131 19.78 -5.42 1.99
CA GLU A 131 20.03 -4.52 0.87
C GLU A 131 18.89 -4.51 -0.15
N VAL A 132 18.12 -5.60 -0.25
CA VAL A 132 16.94 -5.69 -1.12
C VAL A 132 15.79 -4.85 -0.54
N SER A 133 15.53 -4.96 0.76
CA SER A 133 14.48 -4.18 1.45
C SER A 133 14.77 -2.67 1.44
N THR A 134 16.03 -2.27 1.68
CA THR A 134 16.45 -0.86 1.69
C THR A 134 16.42 -0.17 0.32
N ARG A 135 16.39 -0.93 -0.78
CA ARG A 135 16.34 -0.41 -2.16
C ARG A 135 14.94 -0.38 -2.76
N ARG A 136 13.91 -0.94 -2.10
CA ARG A 136 12.52 -0.89 -2.62
C ARG A 136 12.07 0.54 -2.86
N MET A 137 12.22 1.39 -1.85
CA MET A 137 11.91 2.82 -1.92
C MET A 137 12.66 3.55 -3.05
N GLU A 138 13.96 3.25 -3.23
CA GLU A 138 14.76 3.79 -4.33
C GLU A 138 14.18 3.35 -5.68
N THR A 139 14.00 2.05 -5.86
CA THR A 139 13.57 1.42 -7.11
C THR A 139 12.17 1.90 -7.52
N ILE A 140 11.24 1.98 -6.57
CA ILE A 140 9.90 2.57 -6.76
C ILE A 140 10.04 4.02 -7.24
N SER A 141 10.81 4.85 -6.53
CA SER A 141 10.97 6.26 -6.89
C SER A 141 11.59 6.47 -8.27
N GLN A 142 12.59 5.66 -8.64
CA GLN A 142 13.23 5.70 -9.96
C GLN A 142 12.27 5.23 -11.06
N HIS A 143 11.51 4.15 -10.80
CA HIS A 143 10.54 3.64 -11.76
C HIS A 143 9.41 4.65 -12.02
N ILE A 144 8.90 5.31 -10.97
CA ILE A 144 7.92 6.39 -11.12
C ILE A 144 8.49 7.52 -11.98
N ALA A 145 9.68 8.00 -11.64
CA ALA A 145 10.32 9.11 -12.36
C ALA A 145 10.56 8.80 -13.84
N ARG A 146 10.93 7.56 -14.16
CA ARG A 146 11.21 7.15 -15.56
C ARG A 146 9.93 6.84 -16.35
N ARG A 147 8.94 6.20 -15.71
CA ARG A 147 7.87 5.51 -16.43
C ARG A 147 6.49 5.69 -15.80
N ALA A 148 6.28 5.24 -14.56
CA ALA A 148 4.93 5.09 -14.02
C ALA A 148 4.11 6.39 -13.96
N HIS A 149 4.74 7.56 -13.80
CA HIS A 149 4.05 8.86 -13.80
C HIS A 149 3.30 9.19 -15.10
N ARG A 150 3.57 8.47 -16.19
CA ARG A 150 2.87 8.63 -17.49
C ARG A 150 1.84 7.53 -17.75
N GLU A 151 1.85 6.48 -16.96
CA GLU A 151 1.07 5.27 -17.20
C GLU A 151 -0.11 5.12 -16.25
N VAL A 152 0.00 5.64 -15.02
CA VAL A 152 -0.97 5.41 -13.95
C VAL A 152 -1.29 6.71 -13.20
N ASP A 153 -2.48 6.77 -12.61
CA ASP A 153 -2.97 7.88 -11.79
C ASP A 153 -2.65 7.66 -10.30
N TYR A 154 -2.80 6.41 -9.86
CA TYR A 154 -2.53 5.94 -8.50
C TYR A 154 -1.54 4.78 -8.53
N LEU A 155 -0.79 4.59 -7.45
CA LEU A 155 0.15 3.49 -7.28
C LEU A 155 -0.02 2.88 -5.89
N PHE A 156 -0.17 1.57 -5.83
CA PHE A 156 -0.04 0.79 -4.60
C PHE A 156 1.28 0.02 -4.62
N CYS A 157 1.98 0.05 -3.49
CA CYS A 157 3.20 -0.70 -3.25
C CYS A 157 2.87 -1.81 -2.27
N LEU A 158 2.89 -3.06 -2.76
CA LEU A 158 2.39 -4.23 -2.05
C LEU A 158 3.47 -5.31 -1.97
N ASP A 159 3.52 -6.01 -0.84
CA ASP A 159 4.36 -7.20 -0.70
C ASP A 159 3.81 -8.36 -1.55
N VAL A 160 4.71 -9.09 -2.21
CA VAL A 160 4.35 -10.15 -3.17
C VAL A 160 3.96 -11.46 -2.48
N ASP A 161 4.36 -11.66 -1.22
CA ASP A 161 4.10 -12.86 -0.42
C ASP A 161 2.76 -12.79 0.34
N MET A 162 1.80 -12.13 -0.31
CA MET A 162 0.46 -11.82 0.17
C MET A 162 -0.57 -12.21 -0.91
N VAL A 163 -1.81 -12.43 -0.50
CA VAL A 163 -2.92 -12.83 -1.38
C VAL A 163 -4.15 -11.99 -1.09
N PHE A 164 -4.83 -11.57 -2.16
CA PHE A 164 -6.14 -10.94 -2.05
C PHE A 164 -7.21 -12.00 -1.76
N ARG A 165 -7.99 -11.78 -0.70
CA ARG A 165 -9.03 -12.71 -0.22
C ARG A 165 -10.43 -12.20 -0.53
N ASN A 166 -10.59 -10.88 -0.62
CA ASN A 166 -11.86 -10.18 -0.81
C ASN A 166 -11.65 -8.88 -1.60
N PRO A 167 -12.72 -8.25 -2.11
CA PRO A 167 -12.61 -7.05 -2.96
C PRO A 167 -11.73 -5.96 -2.35
N TRP A 168 -10.88 -5.38 -3.18
CA TRP A 168 -10.05 -4.21 -2.87
C TRP A 168 -10.26 -3.20 -3.99
N GLY A 169 -10.89 -2.08 -3.71
CA GLY A 169 -11.41 -1.19 -4.73
C GLY A 169 -11.11 0.30 -4.52
N PRO A 170 -11.89 1.19 -5.18
CA PRO A 170 -11.68 2.62 -5.18
C PRO A 170 -11.82 3.26 -3.79
N GLU A 171 -12.45 2.58 -2.82
CA GLU A 171 -12.50 2.98 -1.42
C GLU A 171 -11.11 3.19 -0.83
N THR A 172 -10.07 2.56 -1.39
CA THR A 172 -8.69 2.67 -0.93
C THR A 172 -7.92 3.83 -1.55
N LEU A 173 -8.45 4.50 -2.59
CA LEU A 173 -7.73 5.57 -3.30
C LEU A 173 -7.66 6.86 -2.49
N GLY A 174 -6.47 7.44 -2.37
CA GLY A 174 -6.24 8.72 -1.69
C GLY A 174 -4.95 9.38 -2.17
N ASP A 175 -4.68 10.60 -1.73
CA ASP A 175 -3.42 11.28 -2.03
C ASP A 175 -2.23 10.48 -1.50
N LEU A 176 -2.29 10.06 -0.24
CA LEU A 176 -1.33 9.16 0.40
C LEU A 176 -2.08 8.17 1.28
N VAL A 177 -1.75 6.88 1.15
CA VAL A 177 -2.47 5.75 1.74
C VAL A 177 -1.51 4.92 2.57
N ALA A 178 -1.92 4.56 3.79
CA ALA A 178 -1.15 3.71 4.70
C ALA A 178 -2.07 2.64 5.32
N ALA A 179 -1.58 1.41 5.52
CA ALA A 179 -2.32 0.37 6.23
C ALA A 179 -1.81 0.19 7.67
N ILE A 180 -2.73 0.09 8.63
CA ILE A 180 -2.39 -0.18 10.03
C ILE A 180 -1.88 -1.62 10.14
N HIS A 181 -0.75 -1.81 10.80
CA HIS A 181 -0.14 -3.13 10.96
C HIS A 181 -0.99 -4.03 11.87
N PRO A 182 -1.26 -5.29 11.49
CA PRO A 182 -2.15 -6.20 12.21
C PRO A 182 -1.60 -6.64 13.58
N GLY A 183 -0.29 -6.51 13.79
CA GLY A 183 0.34 -6.77 15.08
C GLY A 183 0.14 -5.69 16.14
N TYR A 184 -0.26 -4.46 15.75
CA TYR A 184 -0.17 -3.30 16.64
C TYR A 184 -1.43 -2.41 16.69
N TYR A 185 -2.48 -2.70 15.93
CA TYR A 185 -3.68 -1.84 15.86
C TYR A 185 -4.45 -1.68 17.19
N ALA A 186 -4.26 -2.59 18.16
CA ALA A 186 -4.96 -2.60 19.44
C ALA A 186 -4.07 -2.28 20.65
N VAL A 187 -2.79 -1.91 20.44
CA VAL A 187 -1.85 -1.61 21.53
C VAL A 187 -1.48 -0.12 21.60
N PRO A 188 -1.12 0.42 22.77
CA PRO A 188 -0.70 1.81 22.90
C PRO A 188 0.63 2.08 22.19
N ARG A 189 0.84 3.33 21.75
CA ARG A 189 2.01 3.75 20.96
C ARG A 189 3.38 3.45 21.54
N ARG A 190 3.48 3.35 22.88
CA ARG A 190 4.70 2.95 23.59
C ARG A 190 5.17 1.52 23.26
N LEU A 191 4.26 0.67 22.82
CA LEU A 191 4.53 -0.72 22.40
C LEU A 191 4.76 -0.85 20.90
N PHE A 192 4.60 0.24 20.14
CA PHE A 192 4.95 0.22 18.72
C PHE A 192 6.45 0.05 18.57
N PRO A 193 6.89 -0.84 17.68
CA PRO A 193 8.30 -1.17 17.55
C PRO A 193 8.98 -0.16 16.61
N TYR A 194 8.76 1.13 16.82
CA TYR A 194 9.48 2.16 16.10
C TYR A 194 10.99 2.08 16.39
N GLU A 195 11.79 2.71 15.54
CA GLU A 195 13.18 2.94 15.86
C GLU A 195 13.28 3.92 17.04
N ARG A 196 13.90 3.48 18.13
CA ARG A 196 14.00 4.25 19.38
C ARG A 196 15.38 4.87 19.61
N ARG A 197 16.37 4.56 18.76
CA ARG A 197 17.71 5.15 18.88
C ARG A 197 17.72 6.53 18.21
N PRO A 198 18.02 7.63 18.95
CA PRO A 198 18.03 8.99 18.39
C PRO A 198 19.04 9.23 17.26
N VAL A 199 20.05 8.35 17.13
CA VAL A 199 21.05 8.42 16.06
C VAL A 199 20.49 8.05 14.68
N SER A 200 19.35 7.35 14.62
CA SER A 200 18.69 7.00 13.36
C SER A 200 17.79 8.13 12.86
N ALA A 201 17.81 8.38 11.56
CA ALA A 201 16.84 9.20 10.84
C ALA A 201 15.40 8.65 10.90
N ALA A 202 15.20 7.39 11.33
CA ALA A 202 13.89 6.80 11.58
C ALA A 202 13.41 6.95 13.03
N PHE A 203 14.17 7.63 13.91
CA PHE A 203 13.85 7.76 15.33
C PHE A 203 12.44 8.29 15.60
N VAL A 204 11.71 7.65 16.50
CA VAL A 204 10.41 8.12 17.01
C VAL A 204 10.42 8.10 18.54
N ALA A 205 10.14 9.26 19.15
CA ALA A 205 10.09 9.39 20.61
C ALA A 205 8.87 8.64 21.21
N ASP A 206 8.92 8.30 22.50
CA ASP A 206 7.85 7.53 23.16
C ASP A 206 6.47 8.20 23.14
N GLY A 207 6.45 9.54 23.15
CA GLY A 207 5.23 10.35 23.06
C GLY A 207 4.73 10.59 21.63
N GLU A 208 5.53 10.25 20.62
CA GLU A 208 5.25 10.51 19.21
C GLU A 208 4.60 9.29 18.52
N GLY A 209 3.91 9.53 17.40
CA GLY A 209 3.28 8.49 16.57
C GLY A 209 1.78 8.32 16.80
N ASP A 210 1.06 8.04 15.71
CA ASP A 210 -0.40 7.88 15.69
C ASP A 210 -0.79 6.40 15.63
N PHE A 211 -0.31 5.70 14.59
CA PHE A 211 -0.48 4.27 14.37
C PHE A 211 0.84 3.68 13.89
N TYR A 212 1.07 2.40 14.17
CA TYR A 212 2.13 1.66 13.52
C TYR A 212 1.62 1.12 12.18
N TYR A 213 2.18 1.62 11.09
CA TYR A 213 1.83 1.25 9.72
C TYR A 213 2.72 0.11 9.23
N GLY A 214 2.13 -0.82 8.47
CA GLY A 214 2.88 -1.94 7.90
C GLY A 214 3.53 -1.58 6.58
N GLY A 215 4.81 -1.90 6.41
CA GLY A 215 5.59 -1.64 5.20
C GLY A 215 5.16 -2.50 4.00
N ALA A 216 4.32 -3.50 4.23
CA ALA A 216 3.75 -4.35 3.19
C ALA A 216 2.69 -3.65 2.32
N VAL A 217 2.12 -2.53 2.78
CA VAL A 217 1.07 -1.80 2.07
C VAL A 217 1.23 -0.30 2.28
N PHE A 218 1.51 0.41 1.19
CA PHE A 218 1.29 1.85 1.09
C PHE A 218 0.93 2.24 -0.34
N GLY A 219 0.47 3.46 -0.55
CA GLY A 219 0.14 3.91 -1.89
C GLY A 219 -0.41 5.32 -1.95
N GLY A 220 -1.08 5.63 -3.05
CA GLY A 220 -1.76 6.91 -3.26
C GLY A 220 -1.56 7.45 -4.66
N ARG A 221 -1.70 8.77 -4.84
CA ARG A 221 -1.43 9.43 -6.12
C ARG A 221 0.05 9.28 -6.47
N VAL A 222 0.35 9.01 -7.73
CA VAL A 222 1.72 8.66 -8.17
C VAL A 222 2.75 9.72 -7.78
N ALA A 223 2.42 11.00 -7.88
CA ALA A 223 3.30 12.09 -7.45
C ALA A 223 3.60 12.07 -5.94
N ARG A 224 2.59 11.76 -5.11
CA ARG A 224 2.75 11.65 -3.66
C ARG A 224 3.52 10.41 -3.26
N VAL A 225 3.29 9.29 -3.93
CA VAL A 225 4.07 8.06 -3.72
C VAL A 225 5.54 8.28 -4.09
N TYR A 226 5.82 9.01 -5.15
CA TYR A 226 7.20 9.39 -5.53
C TYR A 226 7.89 10.22 -4.43
N GLU A 227 7.24 11.30 -3.96
CA GLU A 227 7.76 12.15 -2.88
C GLU A 227 7.96 11.35 -1.59
N PHE A 228 7.01 10.47 -1.28
CA PHE A 228 7.05 9.62 -0.10
C PHE A 228 8.22 8.64 -0.16
N ALA A 229 8.29 7.82 -1.21
CA ALA A 229 9.34 6.82 -1.38
C ALA A 229 10.73 7.43 -1.44
N ARG A 230 10.89 8.55 -2.16
CA ARG A 230 12.18 9.26 -2.23
C ARG A 230 12.67 9.69 -0.86
N GLY A 231 11.80 10.22 0.00
CA GLY A 231 12.26 10.67 1.32
C GLY A 231 12.46 9.53 2.32
N CYS A 232 11.75 8.40 2.21
CA CYS A 232 12.12 7.18 2.93
C CYS A 232 13.53 6.73 2.53
N HIS A 233 13.82 6.68 1.22
CA HIS A 233 15.14 6.33 0.72
C HIS A 233 16.24 7.29 1.22
N MET A 234 15.99 8.60 1.25
CA MET A 234 16.95 9.55 1.82
C MET A 234 17.23 9.30 3.31
N GLY A 235 16.21 8.94 4.10
CA GLY A 235 16.39 8.56 5.50
C GLY A 235 17.25 7.30 5.64
N ILE A 236 17.01 6.30 4.79
CA ILE A 236 17.81 5.06 4.74
C ILE A 236 19.28 5.36 4.39
N LEU A 237 19.52 6.26 3.42
CA LEU A 237 20.87 6.67 3.05
C LEU A 237 21.60 7.41 4.18
N ALA A 238 20.88 8.26 4.93
CA ALA A 238 21.44 8.96 6.09
C ALA A 238 21.85 7.96 7.19
N ASP A 239 20.99 6.98 7.48
CA ASP A 239 21.31 5.91 8.43
C ASP A 239 22.52 5.10 7.98
N LYS A 240 22.56 4.72 6.70
CA LYS A 240 23.70 4.00 6.12
C LYS A 240 25.01 4.80 6.23
N ALA A 241 24.98 6.10 5.97
CA ALA A 241 26.13 6.98 6.10
C ALA A 241 26.64 7.07 7.55
N ASN A 242 25.73 6.93 8.52
CA ASN A 242 26.03 6.92 9.96
C ASN A 242 26.32 5.51 10.53
N GLY A 243 26.38 4.48 9.68
CA GLY A 243 26.58 3.10 10.12
C GLY A 243 25.40 2.52 10.92
N VAL A 244 24.21 3.08 10.75
CA VAL A 244 22.98 2.67 11.42
C VAL A 244 22.11 1.86 10.46
N MET A 245 21.45 0.83 10.98
CA MET A 245 20.34 0.16 10.32
C MET A 245 19.14 0.22 11.26
N ALA A 246 18.04 0.81 10.82
CA ALA A 246 16.84 0.95 11.62
C ALA A 246 16.25 -0.42 12.02
N ALA A 247 15.57 -0.47 13.18
CA ALA A 247 15.10 -1.70 13.83
C ALA A 247 14.27 -2.60 12.91
N TRP A 248 13.40 -2.02 12.09
CA TRP A 248 12.58 -2.71 11.08
C TRP A 248 12.88 -2.21 9.66
N GLN A 249 14.15 -1.90 9.41
CA GLN A 249 14.66 -1.45 8.12
C GLN A 249 13.78 -0.34 7.50
N GLU A 250 13.24 -0.57 6.30
CA GLU A 250 12.36 0.38 5.59
C GLU A 250 11.09 0.74 6.37
N GLU A 251 10.47 -0.22 7.07
CA GLU A 251 9.22 0.01 7.79
C GLU A 251 9.38 1.06 8.89
N SER A 252 10.56 1.14 9.52
CA SER A 252 10.90 2.20 10.47
C SER A 252 10.93 3.57 9.81
N HIS A 253 11.57 3.72 8.65
CA HIS A 253 11.60 5.00 7.92
C HIS A 253 10.23 5.39 7.37
N LEU A 254 9.46 4.41 6.90
CA LEU A 254 8.07 4.60 6.45
C LEU A 254 7.19 5.14 7.59
N ASN A 255 7.28 4.56 8.78
CA ASN A 255 6.54 5.03 9.94
C ASN A 255 6.99 6.44 10.36
N ARG A 256 8.30 6.71 10.43
CA ARG A 256 8.80 8.07 10.70
C ARG A 256 8.26 9.09 9.69
N ARG A 257 8.17 8.70 8.42
CA ARG A 257 7.68 9.58 7.37
C ARG A 257 6.18 9.83 7.47
N PHE A 258 5.35 8.84 7.80
CA PHE A 258 3.91 9.03 8.00
C PHE A 258 3.58 9.93 9.20
N ILE A 259 4.43 9.98 10.22
CA ILE A 259 4.26 10.89 11.35
C ILE A 259 4.36 12.36 10.90
N SER A 260 5.30 12.66 10.00
CA SER A 260 5.50 14.02 9.45
C SER A 260 4.63 14.31 8.23
N HIS A 261 4.20 13.28 7.50
CA HIS A 261 3.39 13.36 6.29
C HIS A 261 2.15 12.49 6.48
N LYS A 262 1.14 13.06 7.15
CA LYS A 262 -0.07 12.33 7.52
C LYS A 262 -0.75 11.75 6.28
N PRO A 263 -1.10 10.44 6.26
CA PRO A 263 -1.81 9.86 5.13
C PRO A 263 -3.22 10.46 5.04
N SER A 264 -3.66 10.76 3.82
CA SER A 264 -5.04 11.24 3.56
C SER A 264 -6.08 10.14 3.70
N LYS A 265 -5.64 8.88 3.73
CA LYS A 265 -6.50 7.70 3.88
C LYS A 265 -5.73 6.62 4.63
N VAL A 266 -6.34 6.05 5.65
CA VAL A 266 -5.77 4.97 6.45
C VAL A 266 -6.59 3.72 6.21
N LEU A 267 -5.95 2.59 5.95
CA LEU A 267 -6.63 1.30 5.79
C LEU A 267 -6.58 0.54 7.13
N SER A 268 -7.71 -0.02 7.53
CA SER A 268 -7.74 -0.89 8.71
C SER A 268 -6.94 -2.18 8.47
N PRO A 269 -6.68 -2.99 9.51
CA PRO A 269 -6.00 -4.28 9.36
C PRO A 269 -6.71 -5.28 8.44
N GLU A 270 -7.95 -5.01 8.00
CA GLU A 270 -8.62 -5.77 6.95
C GLU A 270 -7.81 -5.80 5.63
N TYR A 271 -7.04 -4.74 5.35
CA TYR A 271 -6.23 -4.60 4.14
C TYR A 271 -4.77 -5.05 4.32
N LEU A 272 -4.40 -5.53 5.52
CA LEU A 272 -3.10 -6.09 5.81
C LEU A 272 -3.22 -7.02 7.02
N TRP A 273 -3.30 -8.33 6.77
CA TRP A 273 -3.51 -9.33 7.82
C TRP A 273 -2.45 -10.44 7.83
N ASP A 274 -2.19 -10.99 9.01
CA ASP A 274 -1.38 -12.21 9.20
C ASP A 274 -2.33 -13.40 9.23
N ASP A 275 -2.32 -14.22 8.18
CA ASP A 275 -3.28 -15.33 7.98
C ASP A 275 -3.15 -16.43 9.04
N ARG A 276 -2.04 -16.45 9.79
CA ARG A 276 -1.82 -17.36 10.92
C ARG A 276 -2.59 -16.96 12.17
N LYS A 277 -3.15 -15.74 12.20
CA LYS A 277 -3.92 -15.21 13.33
C LYS A 277 -5.41 -15.31 13.06
N PRO A 278 -6.21 -15.69 14.08
CA PRO A 278 -7.67 -15.69 13.94
C PRO A 278 -8.17 -14.28 13.66
N GLN A 279 -9.15 -14.17 12.75
CA GLN A 279 -9.85 -12.91 12.49
C GLN A 279 -10.69 -12.54 13.73
N PRO A 280 -10.43 -11.39 14.38
CA PRO A 280 -11.25 -10.91 15.49
C PRO A 280 -12.62 -10.42 14.98
N PRO A 281 -13.68 -10.43 15.81
CA PRO A 281 -15.02 -9.97 15.40
C PRO A 281 -15.06 -8.52 14.87
N SER A 282 -14.13 -7.68 15.33
CA SER A 282 -14.04 -6.27 14.94
C SER A 282 -13.51 -6.04 13.52
N LEU A 283 -12.86 -7.02 12.92
CA LEU A 283 -12.46 -7.00 11.52
C LEU A 283 -13.44 -7.89 10.77
N LYS A 284 -14.30 -7.30 9.95
CA LYS A 284 -15.43 -8.05 9.37
C LYS A 284 -15.02 -8.82 8.12
N LEU A 285 -14.03 -8.31 7.38
CA LEU A 285 -13.63 -8.87 6.11
C LEU A 285 -12.12 -8.71 5.88
N ILE A 286 -11.37 -9.82 5.93
CA ILE A 286 -9.95 -9.80 5.55
C ILE A 286 -9.83 -9.76 4.03
N ARG A 287 -9.20 -8.71 3.49
CA ARG A 287 -9.05 -8.46 2.05
C ARG A 287 -7.68 -8.83 1.51
N PHE A 288 -6.65 -8.74 2.33
CA PHE A 288 -5.27 -9.03 1.92
C PHE A 288 -4.48 -9.63 3.08
N SER A 289 -4.01 -10.87 2.92
CA SER A 289 -3.33 -11.60 3.99
C SER A 289 -2.06 -12.31 3.52
N THR A 290 -1.15 -12.57 4.44
CA THR A 290 0.09 -13.31 4.18
C THR A 290 -0.19 -14.73 3.68
N LEU A 291 0.68 -15.26 2.83
CA LEU A 291 0.75 -16.71 2.62
C LEU A 291 1.54 -17.39 3.73
N ASP A 292 1.16 -18.62 4.08
CA ASP A 292 1.98 -19.46 4.95
C ASP A 292 3.37 -19.65 4.32
N LYS A 293 4.40 -19.25 5.05
CA LYS A 293 5.77 -19.21 4.55
C LYS A 293 6.77 -19.55 5.64
N ASP A 294 7.77 -20.35 5.27
CA ASP A 294 8.98 -20.49 6.08
C ASP A 294 9.91 -19.29 5.80
N THR A 295 9.98 -18.39 6.79
CA THR A 295 10.75 -17.14 6.67
C THR A 295 12.26 -17.41 6.65
N ALA A 296 12.74 -18.49 7.29
CA ALA A 296 14.14 -18.86 7.28
C ALA A 296 14.56 -19.37 5.90
N TRP A 297 13.70 -20.16 5.26
CA TRP A 297 13.93 -20.65 3.89
C TRP A 297 13.95 -19.50 2.87
N LEU A 298 13.03 -18.53 2.98
CA LEU A 298 12.96 -17.41 2.03
C LEU A 298 14.18 -16.47 2.07
N ARG A 299 14.83 -16.34 3.23
CA ARG A 299 15.96 -15.42 3.45
C ARG A 299 17.33 -16.06 3.24
N SER A 300 17.37 -17.35 2.84
CA SER A 300 18.59 -18.14 2.62
C SER A 300 19.06 -18.21 1.16
#